data_AF-A0A2E6NM69-F1
#
_entry.id   AF-A0A2E6NM69-F1
#
_cell.length_a   1.000
_cell.length_b   1.000
_cell.length_c   1.000
_cell.angle_alpha   90.00
_cell.angle_beta   90.00
_cell.angle_gamma   90.00
#
_symmetry.space_group_name_H-M   'P 1'
#
loop_
_entity.id
_entity.type
_entity.pdbx_description
1 polymer ?
#
loop_
_entity_poly.entity_id
_entity_poly.type
_entity_poly.pdbx_seq_one_letter_code
_entity_poly.pdbx_strand_id
1 'polypeptide(L)'
;MNHRRVNPADLRLTPIPGELYLRHLGVPSKSELDEPAASLAENAGKWYRENGHPWTCSRLAALQGIEEDTLLLDDGTLLTSRVLAEGARRSGTHSLSILAVSAGAEVEEEIARLWAEEKPDEAMFLNSYAAAFTEHLRALEEKKTLAEFSAEDMTVLPYYSPGYDGWALSDQAALARTISDSLPGPLEVLPSGGLKPAKSALAVFAVACTTLPEVPGDYWQEIYVELSGENRPSCGESSSYSFSKKALDGWREKRLEVLGEGDELQAIFRFDGSTCTNLGLPLLFEYRINLCRQGENDYRLLEFSCEPHPDDTGHTGMCSYLQDPEAIMEKIRVPPALPGSSLAKVLEWSPQVSPAGCLCAQSSRDHKWRIVLQTLHYSLLNESRGTP
;
A
#
# COMPACT_ATOMS: atom_id res chain seq x y z
N MET A 1 -24.45 17.44 -14.61
CA MET A 1 -23.54 17.02 -15.70
C MET A 1 -24.07 15.73 -16.30
N ASN A 2 -24.15 15.64 -17.64
CA ASN A 2 -24.69 14.46 -18.30
C ASN A 2 -23.69 13.30 -18.18
N HIS A 3 -24.01 12.30 -17.35
CA HIS A 3 -23.31 11.03 -17.32
C HIS A 3 -23.41 10.40 -18.72
N ARG A 4 -22.38 10.56 -19.55
CA ARG A 4 -22.27 9.82 -20.79
C ARG A 4 -22.01 8.36 -20.39
N ARG A 5 -23.08 7.60 -20.18
CA ARG A 5 -23.01 6.18 -19.84
C ARG A 5 -22.23 5.49 -20.96
N VAL A 6 -21.00 5.10 -20.66
CA VAL A 6 -20.22 4.25 -21.57
C VAL A 6 -20.92 2.90 -21.57
N ASN A 7 -21.17 2.36 -22.76
CA ASN A 7 -21.81 1.07 -22.89
C ASN A 7 -20.88 0.00 -22.28
N PRO A 8 -21.34 -0.81 -21.30
CA PRO A 8 -20.55 -1.91 -20.74
C PRO A 8 -19.98 -2.86 -21.81
N ALA A 9 -20.69 -3.03 -22.93
CA ALA A 9 -20.24 -3.83 -24.05
C ALA A 9 -19.00 -3.27 -24.75
N ASP A 10 -18.82 -1.95 -24.77
CA ASP A 10 -17.64 -1.29 -25.36
C ASP A 10 -16.46 -1.38 -24.39
N LEU A 11 -16.73 -1.23 -23.08
CA LEU A 11 -15.70 -1.34 -22.04
C LEU A 11 -15.06 -2.72 -22.05
N ARG A 12 -15.84 -3.81 -21.98
CA ARG A 12 -15.29 -5.18 -21.93
C ARG A 12 -14.44 -5.57 -23.15
N LEU A 13 -14.68 -4.91 -24.29
CA LEU A 13 -13.92 -5.15 -25.52
C LEU A 13 -12.65 -4.28 -25.61
N THR A 14 -12.44 -3.38 -24.65
CA THR A 14 -11.26 -2.53 -24.61
C THR A 14 -10.03 -3.39 -24.31
N PRO A 15 -8.99 -3.36 -25.17
CA PRO A 15 -7.81 -4.18 -24.98
C PRO A 15 -7.00 -3.67 -23.78
N ILE A 16 -6.74 -4.54 -22.80
CA ILE A 16 -5.78 -4.26 -21.74
C ILE A 16 -4.36 -4.24 -22.36
N PRO A 17 -3.49 -3.28 -21.98
CA PRO A 17 -2.07 -3.36 -22.30
C PRO A 17 -1.46 -4.70 -21.83
N GLY A 18 -0.76 -5.42 -22.71
CA GLY A 18 -0.19 -6.74 -22.38
C GLY A 18 0.72 -6.69 -21.15
N GLU A 19 1.57 -5.67 -21.05
CA GLU A 19 2.46 -5.46 -19.89
C GLU A 19 1.70 -5.29 -18.57
N LEU A 20 0.50 -4.70 -18.61
CA LEU A 20 -0.32 -4.52 -17.42
C LEU A 20 -0.84 -5.87 -16.93
N TYR A 21 -1.31 -6.74 -17.84
CA TYR A 21 -1.76 -8.07 -17.46
C TYR A 21 -0.60 -8.95 -16.97
N LEU A 22 0.53 -8.94 -17.67
CA LEU A 22 1.74 -9.68 -17.27
C LEU A 22 2.22 -9.25 -15.87
N ARG A 23 2.19 -7.96 -15.56
CA ARG A 23 2.55 -7.47 -14.22
C ARG A 23 1.62 -8.02 -13.13
N HIS A 24 0.32 -8.13 -13.40
CA HIS A 24 -0.65 -8.70 -12.46
C HIS A 24 -0.53 -10.23 -12.33
N LEU A 25 0.03 -10.91 -13.34
CA LEU A 25 0.43 -12.31 -13.26
C LEU A 25 1.78 -12.53 -12.55
N GLY A 26 2.48 -11.46 -12.16
CA GLY A 26 3.80 -11.55 -11.55
C GLY A 26 4.93 -11.84 -12.54
N VAL A 27 4.68 -11.72 -13.84
CA VAL A 27 5.68 -11.96 -14.88
C VAL A 27 6.63 -10.76 -14.94
N PRO A 28 7.96 -10.98 -14.94
CA PRO A 28 8.91 -9.88 -15.03
C PRO A 28 8.74 -9.06 -16.31
N SER A 29 9.13 -7.79 -16.26
CA SER A 29 9.10 -6.92 -17.44
C SER A 29 9.98 -7.51 -18.55
N LYS A 30 9.45 -7.52 -19.78
CA LYS A 30 10.09 -8.10 -20.99
C LYS A 30 10.22 -9.63 -21.00
N SER A 31 9.64 -10.33 -20.03
CA SER A 31 9.50 -11.79 -20.08
C SER A 31 8.22 -12.19 -20.81
N GLU A 32 8.26 -13.33 -21.49
CA GLU A 32 7.11 -13.94 -22.15
C GLU A 32 6.58 -15.10 -21.31
N LEU A 33 5.29 -15.39 -21.46
CA LEU A 33 4.68 -16.59 -20.90
C LEU A 33 5.12 -17.82 -21.71
N ASP A 34 5.31 -18.95 -21.04
CA ASP A 34 5.42 -20.23 -21.74
C ASP A 34 4.09 -20.60 -22.43
N GLU A 35 4.11 -21.56 -23.35
CA GLU A 35 2.91 -21.93 -24.12
C GLU A 35 1.69 -22.30 -23.23
N PRO A 36 1.85 -23.09 -22.15
CA PRO A 36 0.74 -23.39 -21.25
C PRO A 36 0.15 -22.14 -20.58
N ALA A 37 0.99 -21.27 -20.02
CA ALA A 37 0.55 -20.05 -19.36
C ALA A 37 -0.05 -19.04 -20.33
N ALA A 38 0.49 -18.95 -21.56
CA ALA A 38 -0.06 -18.11 -22.62
C ALA A 38 -1.48 -18.54 -23.00
N SER A 39 -1.73 -19.85 -23.09
CA SER A 39 -3.07 -20.40 -23.33
C SER A 39 -4.05 -20.05 -22.21
N LEU A 40 -3.64 -20.17 -20.94
CA LEU A 40 -4.47 -19.77 -19.79
C LEU A 40 -4.78 -18.26 -19.80
N ALA A 41 -3.79 -17.43 -20.11
CA ALA A 41 -3.96 -15.97 -20.23
C ALA A 41 -4.94 -15.60 -21.36
N GLU A 42 -4.82 -16.25 -22.51
CA GLU A 42 -5.74 -16.05 -23.63
C GLU A 42 -7.16 -16.48 -23.29
N ASN A 43 -7.31 -17.64 -22.64
CA ASN A 43 -8.60 -18.18 -22.20
C ASN A 43 -9.28 -17.25 -21.18
N ALA A 44 -8.54 -16.74 -20.19
CA ALA A 44 -9.07 -15.77 -19.22
C ALA A 44 -9.58 -14.49 -19.91
N GLY A 45 -8.80 -13.93 -20.84
CA GLY A 45 -9.21 -12.75 -21.59
C GLY A 45 -10.39 -13.02 -22.52
N LYS A 46 -10.46 -14.20 -23.15
CA LYS A 46 -11.59 -14.61 -23.98
C LYS A 46 -12.85 -14.74 -23.14
N TRP A 47 -12.78 -15.47 -22.03
CA TRP A 47 -13.90 -15.63 -21.10
C TRP A 47 -14.42 -14.27 -20.64
N TYR A 48 -13.53 -13.35 -20.26
CA TYR A 48 -13.94 -12.03 -19.78
C TYR A 48 -14.62 -11.19 -20.88
N ARG A 49 -14.15 -11.23 -22.13
CA ARG A 49 -14.82 -10.53 -23.24
C ARG A 49 -16.23 -11.07 -23.52
N GLU A 50 -16.42 -12.37 -23.33
CA GLU A 50 -17.70 -13.04 -23.57
C GLU A 50 -18.71 -12.79 -22.43
N ASN A 51 -18.23 -12.80 -21.19
CA ASN A 51 -19.10 -12.85 -19.99
C ASN A 51 -19.05 -11.59 -19.12
N GLY A 52 -18.00 -10.77 -19.22
CA GLY A 52 -17.77 -9.61 -18.36
C GLY A 52 -18.75 -8.45 -18.57
N HIS A 53 -19.10 -7.79 -17.47
CA HIS A 53 -19.97 -6.62 -17.38
C HIS A 53 -19.29 -5.48 -16.59
N PRO A 54 -18.15 -4.97 -17.08
CA PRO A 54 -17.47 -3.87 -16.43
C PRO A 54 -18.27 -2.58 -16.49
N TRP A 55 -17.99 -1.71 -15.53
CA TRP A 55 -18.55 -0.37 -15.50
C TRP A 55 -17.60 0.63 -14.85
N THR A 56 -17.75 1.88 -15.27
CA THR A 56 -17.11 3.04 -14.66
C THR A 56 -18.18 4.07 -14.30
N CYS A 57 -17.96 4.80 -13.21
CA CYS A 57 -18.80 5.90 -12.80
C CYS A 57 -17.94 6.98 -12.18
N SER A 58 -18.13 8.22 -12.62
CA SER A 58 -17.48 9.39 -12.04
C SER A 58 -18.51 10.45 -11.65
N ARG A 59 -18.26 11.10 -10.53
CA ARG A 59 -19.01 12.26 -10.04
C ARG A 59 -18.03 13.37 -9.71
N LEU A 60 -18.27 14.56 -10.24
CA LEU A 60 -17.58 15.77 -9.80
C LEU A 60 -18.28 16.29 -8.54
N ALA A 61 -17.52 16.48 -7.46
CA ALA A 61 -17.99 17.06 -6.20
C ALA A 61 -17.19 18.34 -5.91
N ALA A 62 -17.88 19.46 -5.71
CA ALA A 62 -17.21 20.70 -5.33
C ALA A 62 -16.72 20.64 -3.88
N LEU A 63 -15.57 21.25 -3.61
CA LEU A 63 -15.07 21.44 -2.25
C LEU A 63 -15.77 22.65 -1.61
N GLN A 64 -16.43 22.43 -0.48
CA GLN A 64 -17.03 23.50 0.33
C GLN A 64 -16.03 24.08 1.34
N GLY A 65 -15.10 23.26 1.81
CA GLY A 65 -14.10 23.67 2.78
C GLY A 65 -12.95 22.66 2.86
N ILE A 66 -11.78 23.19 3.19
CA ILE A 66 -10.59 22.38 3.47
C ILE A 66 -10.05 22.85 4.82
N GLU A 67 -10.11 21.98 5.82
CA GLU A 67 -9.49 22.18 7.14
C GLU A 67 -8.17 21.41 7.22
N GLU A 68 -7.45 21.47 8.34
CA GLU A 68 -6.09 20.92 8.48
C GLU A 68 -5.97 19.48 7.97
N ASP A 69 -6.88 18.60 8.41
CA ASP A 69 -6.91 17.17 8.13
C ASP A 69 -8.19 16.68 7.43
N THR A 70 -9.10 17.59 7.08
CA THR A 70 -10.39 17.22 6.49
C THR A 70 -10.77 18.04 5.25
N LEU A 71 -11.60 17.42 4.41
CA LEU A 71 -12.22 18.06 3.25
C LEU A 71 -13.74 17.87 3.33
N LEU A 72 -14.49 18.95 3.14
CA LEU A 72 -15.95 18.94 3.09
C LEU A 72 -16.43 19.06 1.65
N LEU A 73 -17.22 18.09 1.20
CA LEU A 73 -17.81 18.05 -0.14
C LEU A 73 -19.17 18.75 -0.20
N ASP A 74 -19.63 19.05 -1.41
CA ASP A 74 -20.91 19.72 -1.67
C ASP A 74 -22.18 19.01 -1.17
N ASP A 75 -22.12 17.69 -0.95
CA ASP A 75 -23.19 16.90 -0.34
C ASP A 75 -23.07 16.75 1.19
N GLY A 76 -22.14 17.46 1.80
CA GLY A 76 -21.86 17.40 3.24
C GLY A 76 -20.99 16.21 3.66
N THR A 77 -20.47 15.42 2.73
CA THR A 77 -19.52 14.34 3.05
C THR A 77 -18.21 14.91 3.54
N LEU A 78 -17.75 14.41 4.69
CA LEU A 78 -16.45 14.74 5.28
C LEU A 78 -15.46 13.62 4.96
N LEU A 79 -14.31 13.99 4.38
CA LEU A 79 -13.16 13.11 4.19
C LEU A 79 -12.06 13.48 5.19
N THR A 80 -11.45 12.49 5.81
CA THR A 80 -10.39 12.57 6.83
C THR A 80 -9.04 12.13 6.25
N SER A 81 -8.40 13.03 5.52
CA SER A 81 -7.04 12.83 5.01
C SER A 81 -6.27 14.14 5.02
N ARG A 82 -5.25 14.20 5.89
CA ARG A 82 -4.32 15.33 5.96
C ARG A 82 -3.49 15.48 4.68
N VAL A 83 -3.10 14.38 4.05
CA VAL A 83 -2.35 14.41 2.78
C VAL A 83 -3.22 14.97 1.66
N LEU A 84 -4.46 14.48 1.52
CA LEU A 84 -5.39 15.00 0.52
C LEU A 84 -5.73 16.47 0.79
N ALA A 85 -5.96 16.85 2.04
CA ALA A 85 -6.29 18.24 2.42
C ALA A 85 -5.12 19.19 2.12
N GLU A 86 -3.90 18.80 2.45
CA GLU A 86 -2.71 19.60 2.16
C GLU A 86 -2.41 19.70 0.66
N GLY A 87 -2.50 18.59 -0.08
CA GLY A 87 -2.34 18.64 -1.53
C GLY A 87 -3.43 19.47 -2.21
N ALA A 88 -4.67 19.37 -1.75
CA ALA A 88 -5.77 20.19 -2.24
C ALA A 88 -5.52 21.69 -1.99
N ARG A 89 -5.00 22.08 -0.81
CA ARG A 89 -4.62 23.48 -0.53
C ARG A 89 -3.48 23.97 -1.43
N ARG A 90 -2.39 23.20 -1.53
CA ARG A 90 -1.19 23.58 -2.30
C ARG A 90 -1.48 23.78 -3.78
N SER A 91 -2.33 22.92 -4.33
CA SER A 91 -2.70 22.95 -5.73
C SER A 91 -3.83 23.92 -6.06
N GLY A 92 -4.50 24.52 -5.06
CA GLY A 92 -5.72 25.28 -5.31
C GLY A 92 -6.84 24.42 -5.89
N THR A 93 -6.96 23.18 -5.41
CA THR A 93 -8.05 22.27 -5.78
C THR A 93 -9.39 22.87 -5.38
N HIS A 94 -10.36 22.84 -6.29
CA HIS A 94 -11.71 23.36 -6.06
C HIS A 94 -12.79 22.28 -6.15
N SER A 95 -12.47 21.12 -6.73
CA SER A 95 -13.38 19.98 -6.83
C SER A 95 -12.61 18.67 -6.85
N LEU A 96 -13.30 17.58 -6.50
CA LEU A 96 -12.81 16.22 -6.62
C LEU A 96 -13.64 15.48 -7.67
N SER A 97 -12.99 14.85 -8.64
CA SER A 97 -13.61 13.84 -9.49
C SER A 97 -13.55 12.51 -8.75
N ILE A 98 -14.66 12.12 -8.13
CA ILE A 98 -14.84 10.86 -7.41
C ILE A 98 -15.11 9.77 -8.42
N LEU A 99 -14.34 8.70 -8.37
CA LEU A 99 -14.37 7.59 -9.30
C LEU A 99 -14.75 6.29 -8.58
N ALA A 100 -15.66 5.53 -9.20
CA ALA A 100 -15.90 4.12 -8.93
C ALA A 100 -15.73 3.31 -10.22
N VAL A 101 -14.98 2.21 -10.17
CA VAL A 101 -14.85 1.26 -11.28
C VAL A 101 -15.02 -0.16 -10.78
N SER A 102 -15.51 -1.04 -11.64
CA SER A 102 -15.57 -2.47 -11.37
C SER A 102 -15.37 -3.29 -12.64
N ALA A 103 -14.66 -4.40 -12.50
CA ALA A 103 -14.60 -5.43 -13.53
C ALA A 103 -15.88 -6.29 -13.60
N GLY A 104 -16.83 -6.12 -12.67
CA GLY A 104 -18.08 -6.87 -12.63
C GLY A 104 -18.08 -8.01 -11.60
N ALA A 105 -19.28 -8.43 -11.18
CA ALA A 105 -19.49 -9.43 -10.13
C ALA A 105 -19.30 -10.86 -10.63
N GLU A 106 -19.60 -11.09 -11.91
CA GLU A 106 -19.51 -12.39 -12.58
C GLU A 106 -18.11 -13.00 -12.54
N VAL A 107 -17.07 -12.15 -12.43
CA VAL A 107 -15.68 -12.61 -12.27
C VAL A 107 -15.53 -13.41 -10.97
N GLU A 108 -16.10 -12.94 -9.86
CA GLU A 108 -16.00 -13.63 -8.58
C GLU A 108 -16.76 -14.95 -8.58
N GLU A 109 -17.95 -14.95 -9.21
CA GLU A 109 -18.78 -16.14 -9.36
C GLU A 109 -18.04 -17.21 -10.16
N GLU A 110 -17.37 -16.81 -11.24
CA GLU A 110 -16.59 -17.73 -12.07
C GLU A 110 -15.32 -18.22 -11.36
N ILE A 111 -14.59 -17.33 -10.67
CA ILE A 111 -13.43 -17.74 -9.87
C ILE A 111 -13.86 -18.78 -8.84
N ALA A 112 -14.98 -18.55 -8.13
CA ALA A 112 -15.50 -19.51 -7.16
C ALA A 112 -15.88 -20.85 -7.82
N ARG A 113 -16.48 -20.82 -9.01
CA ARG A 113 -16.78 -22.04 -9.80
C ARG A 113 -15.51 -22.79 -10.18
N LEU A 114 -14.48 -22.10 -10.69
CA LEU A 114 -13.21 -22.71 -11.09
C LEU A 114 -12.47 -23.34 -9.89
N TRP A 115 -12.52 -22.72 -8.72
CA TRP A 115 -12.01 -23.32 -7.48
C TRP A 115 -12.78 -24.58 -7.10
N ALA A 116 -14.10 -24.58 -7.20
CA ALA A 116 -14.92 -25.76 -6.93
C ALA A 116 -14.69 -26.91 -7.93
N GLU A 117 -14.25 -26.59 -9.15
CA GLU A 117 -13.86 -27.54 -10.19
C GLU A 117 -12.39 -27.97 -10.13
N GLU A 118 -11.65 -27.60 -9.07
CA GLU A 118 -10.22 -27.89 -8.91
C GLU A 118 -9.36 -27.36 -10.07
N LYS A 119 -9.71 -26.18 -10.61
CA LYS A 119 -8.97 -25.45 -11.65
C LYS A 119 -8.35 -24.15 -11.10
N PRO A 120 -7.42 -24.24 -10.13
CA PRO A 120 -6.85 -23.07 -9.48
C PRO A 120 -6.05 -22.18 -10.45
N ASP A 121 -5.44 -22.76 -11.47
CA ASP A 121 -4.67 -22.01 -12.47
C ASP A 121 -5.60 -21.10 -13.29
N GLU A 122 -6.68 -21.63 -13.86
CA GLU A 122 -7.67 -20.84 -14.59
C GLU A 122 -8.26 -19.72 -13.71
N ALA A 123 -8.55 -20.03 -12.44
CA ALA A 123 -9.04 -19.05 -11.47
C ALA A 123 -8.01 -17.94 -11.21
N MET A 124 -6.73 -18.28 -11.09
CA MET A 124 -5.64 -17.31 -10.90
C MET A 124 -5.49 -16.38 -12.10
N PHE A 125 -5.52 -16.92 -13.33
CA PHE A 125 -5.38 -16.13 -14.56
C PHE A 125 -6.57 -15.19 -14.74
N LEU A 126 -7.79 -15.63 -14.47
CA LEU A 126 -8.99 -14.78 -14.53
C LEU A 126 -8.97 -13.70 -13.44
N ASN A 127 -8.60 -14.05 -12.21
CA ASN A 127 -8.46 -13.11 -11.11
C ASN A 127 -7.45 -11.99 -11.43
N SER A 128 -6.32 -12.36 -12.01
CA SER A 128 -5.26 -11.42 -12.41
C SER A 128 -5.69 -10.57 -13.59
N TYR A 129 -6.44 -11.15 -14.55
CA TYR A 129 -7.01 -10.42 -15.68
C TYR A 129 -7.96 -9.34 -15.20
N ALA A 130 -8.89 -9.68 -14.31
CA ALA A 130 -9.86 -8.73 -13.78
C ALA A 130 -9.23 -7.63 -12.91
N ALA A 131 -8.15 -7.94 -12.17
CA ALA A 131 -7.37 -6.94 -11.45
C ALA A 131 -6.71 -5.94 -12.43
N ALA A 132 -6.04 -6.45 -13.46
CA ALA A 132 -5.46 -5.64 -14.54
C ALA A 132 -6.52 -4.80 -15.26
N PHE A 133 -7.68 -5.38 -15.53
CA PHE A 133 -8.80 -4.69 -16.18
C PHE A 133 -9.35 -3.55 -15.30
N THR A 134 -9.50 -3.78 -13.99
CA THR A 134 -9.96 -2.75 -13.03
C THR A 134 -9.01 -1.55 -13.02
N GLU A 135 -7.69 -1.79 -13.04
CA GLU A 135 -6.70 -0.73 -13.13
C GLU A 135 -6.73 -0.02 -14.49
N HIS A 136 -6.95 -0.77 -15.57
CA HIS A 136 -7.11 -0.20 -16.90
C HIS A 136 -8.33 0.73 -16.97
N LEU A 137 -9.46 0.34 -16.38
CA LEU A 137 -10.66 1.18 -16.28
C LEU A 137 -10.37 2.50 -15.55
N ARG A 138 -9.61 2.44 -14.45
CA ARG A 138 -9.17 3.65 -13.72
C ARG A 138 -8.33 4.56 -14.62
N ALA A 139 -7.39 4.00 -15.39
CA ALA A 139 -6.56 4.76 -16.31
C ALA A 139 -7.35 5.37 -17.48
N LEU A 140 -8.43 4.72 -17.94
CA LEU A 140 -9.33 5.30 -18.94
C LEU A 140 -10.09 6.50 -18.38
N GLU A 141 -10.61 6.41 -17.15
CA GLU A 141 -11.31 7.52 -16.49
C GLU A 141 -10.37 8.66 -16.11
N GLU A 142 -9.12 8.35 -15.76
CA GLU A 142 -8.06 9.35 -15.58
C GLU A 142 -7.83 10.15 -16.87
N LYS A 143 -7.63 9.47 -18.01
CA LYS A 143 -7.46 10.12 -19.32
C LYS A 143 -8.67 10.95 -19.72
N LYS A 144 -9.88 10.46 -19.45
CA LYS A 144 -11.13 11.17 -19.72
C LYS A 144 -11.23 12.44 -18.86
N THR A 145 -10.96 12.33 -17.56
CA THR A 145 -10.95 13.45 -16.61
C THR A 145 -9.91 14.48 -17.04
N LEU A 146 -8.70 14.06 -17.36
CA LEU A 146 -7.64 14.94 -17.86
C LEU A 146 -8.06 15.65 -19.15
N ALA A 147 -8.64 14.94 -20.12
CA ALA A 147 -9.08 15.54 -21.38
C ALA A 147 -10.21 16.57 -21.19
N GLU A 148 -11.13 16.32 -20.25
CA GLU A 148 -12.23 17.24 -19.92
C GLU A 148 -11.70 18.53 -19.28
N PHE A 149 -10.87 18.41 -18.24
CA PHE A 149 -10.39 19.57 -17.48
C PHE A 149 -9.21 20.32 -18.12
N SER A 150 -8.36 19.64 -18.90
CA SER A 150 -7.29 20.32 -19.65
C SER A 150 -7.85 21.26 -20.72
N ALA A 151 -9.07 20.98 -21.22
CA ALA A 151 -9.76 21.90 -22.14
C ALA A 151 -10.25 23.19 -21.46
N GLU A 152 -10.28 23.22 -20.13
CA GLU A 152 -10.69 24.35 -19.29
C GLU A 152 -9.50 25.02 -18.57
N ASP A 153 -8.27 24.79 -19.05
CA ASP A 153 -7.02 25.29 -18.44
C ASP A 153 -6.83 24.87 -16.96
N MET A 154 -7.41 23.72 -16.58
CA MET A 154 -7.30 23.16 -15.23
C MET A 154 -6.29 22.01 -15.19
N THR A 155 -5.75 21.77 -14.00
CA THR A 155 -4.85 20.65 -13.73
C THR A 155 -5.58 19.53 -13.00
N VAL A 156 -5.38 18.29 -13.43
CA VAL A 156 -5.84 17.10 -12.72
C VAL A 156 -4.66 16.45 -12.02
N LEU A 157 -4.74 16.31 -10.70
CA LEU A 157 -3.73 15.62 -9.91
C LEU A 157 -3.85 14.09 -10.07
N PRO A 158 -2.76 13.32 -9.85
CA PRO A 158 -2.79 11.86 -9.82
C PRO A 158 -3.90 11.33 -8.92
N TYR A 159 -4.40 10.13 -9.20
CA TYR A 159 -5.43 9.53 -8.35
C TYR A 159 -4.92 9.30 -6.92
N TYR A 160 -5.84 9.34 -5.98
CA TYR A 160 -5.59 9.00 -4.58
C TYR A 160 -6.80 8.26 -4.01
N SER A 161 -6.61 7.41 -3.00
CA SER A 161 -7.69 6.53 -2.52
C SER A 161 -7.56 6.25 -1.02
N PRO A 162 -8.67 6.04 -0.29
CA PRO A 162 -8.64 5.53 1.07
C PRO A 162 -7.79 4.25 1.19
N GLY A 163 -6.94 4.19 2.20
CA GLY A 163 -5.98 3.09 2.39
C GLY A 163 -4.57 3.35 1.84
N TYR A 164 -4.36 4.43 1.08
CA TYR A 164 -3.03 4.94 0.77
C TYR A 164 -2.41 5.68 1.96
N ASP A 165 -1.08 5.84 1.95
CA ASP A 165 -0.30 6.52 2.99
C ASP A 165 -0.90 7.91 3.32
N GLY A 166 -1.45 8.07 4.53
CA GLY A 166 -2.06 9.33 4.98
C GLY A 166 -3.56 9.50 4.70
N TRP A 167 -4.26 8.44 4.27
CA TRP A 167 -5.72 8.40 4.14
C TRP A 167 -6.32 7.15 4.77
N ALA A 168 -7.14 7.34 5.81
CA ALA A 168 -7.79 6.24 6.51
C ALA A 168 -8.75 5.46 5.61
N LEU A 169 -8.65 4.12 5.65
CA LEU A 169 -9.55 3.21 4.91
C LEU A 169 -11.02 3.39 5.30
N SER A 170 -11.32 3.88 6.50
CA SER A 170 -12.69 4.15 6.97
C SER A 170 -13.47 5.13 6.09
N ASP A 171 -12.77 6.02 5.39
CA ASP A 171 -13.39 6.98 4.47
C ASP A 171 -13.94 6.34 3.20
N GLN A 172 -13.61 5.08 2.93
CA GLN A 172 -14.10 4.38 1.75
C GLN A 172 -15.62 4.30 1.73
N ALA A 173 -16.26 4.11 2.89
CA ALA A 173 -17.72 4.13 3.01
C ALA A 173 -18.30 5.53 2.78
N ALA A 174 -17.59 6.58 3.20
CA ALA A 174 -18.00 7.97 2.95
C ALA A 174 -17.95 8.28 1.46
N LEU A 175 -16.84 7.93 0.80
CA LEU A 175 -16.65 8.12 -0.63
C LEU A 175 -17.67 7.33 -1.46
N ALA A 176 -17.95 6.08 -1.10
CA ALA A 176 -18.94 5.25 -1.79
C ALA A 176 -20.35 5.87 -1.75
N ARG A 177 -20.76 6.45 -0.60
CA ARG A 177 -22.07 7.10 -0.49
C ARG A 177 -22.24 8.25 -1.47
N THR A 178 -21.19 9.04 -1.71
CA THR A 178 -21.24 10.18 -2.65
C THR A 178 -21.62 9.76 -4.08
N ILE A 179 -21.28 8.54 -4.51
CA ILE A 179 -21.47 8.11 -5.89
C ILE A 179 -22.54 7.03 -6.04
N SER A 180 -23.07 6.52 -4.92
CA SER A 180 -23.98 5.37 -4.85
C SER A 180 -25.22 5.46 -5.76
N ASP A 181 -25.87 6.62 -5.80
CA ASP A 181 -27.07 6.84 -6.62
C ASP A 181 -26.83 6.78 -8.14
N SER A 182 -25.57 6.85 -8.56
CA SER A 182 -25.17 6.90 -9.97
C SER A 182 -24.50 5.62 -10.46
N LEU A 183 -24.32 4.61 -9.60
CA LEU A 183 -23.59 3.40 -9.95
C LEU A 183 -24.33 2.56 -11.00
N PRO A 184 -23.67 2.16 -12.11
CA PRO A 184 -24.27 1.29 -13.12
C PRO A 184 -24.45 -0.17 -12.66
N GLY A 185 -23.76 -0.58 -11.60
CA GLY A 185 -23.75 -1.94 -11.07
C GLY A 185 -23.53 -1.99 -9.56
N PRO A 186 -23.55 -3.18 -8.95
CA PRO A 186 -23.45 -3.33 -7.51
C PRO A 186 -22.06 -2.93 -7.01
N LEU A 187 -22.03 -2.15 -5.92
CA LEU A 187 -20.83 -1.88 -5.14
C LEU A 187 -21.21 -1.79 -3.67
N GLU A 188 -20.59 -2.62 -2.85
CA GLU A 188 -20.74 -2.63 -1.41
C GLU A 188 -19.39 -2.40 -0.74
N VAL A 189 -19.35 -1.56 0.29
CA VAL A 189 -18.20 -1.41 1.18
C VAL A 189 -18.43 -2.29 2.40
N LEU A 190 -17.58 -3.30 2.57
CA LEU A 190 -17.64 -4.24 3.68
C LEU A 190 -17.17 -3.56 4.99
N PRO A 191 -17.51 -4.11 6.17
CA PRO A 191 -17.05 -3.57 7.46
C PRO A 191 -15.51 -3.48 7.59
N SER A 192 -14.78 -4.29 6.83
CA SER A 192 -13.31 -4.25 6.76
C SER A 192 -12.75 -3.09 5.93
N GLY A 193 -13.60 -2.35 5.21
CA GLY A 193 -13.21 -1.38 4.18
C GLY A 193 -13.01 -2.01 2.79
N GLY A 194 -13.02 -3.34 2.67
CA GLY A 194 -12.96 -4.02 1.38
C GLY A 194 -14.18 -3.73 0.51
N LEU A 195 -14.03 -3.89 -0.80
CA LEU A 195 -15.11 -3.69 -1.77
C LEU A 195 -15.68 -5.04 -2.23
N LYS A 196 -16.98 -5.04 -2.53
CA LYS A 196 -17.66 -6.13 -3.23
C LYS A 196 -18.40 -5.57 -4.45
N PRO A 197 -18.11 -6.03 -5.67
CA PRO A 197 -17.09 -7.03 -6.03
C PRO A 197 -15.66 -6.57 -5.66
N ALA A 198 -14.79 -7.51 -5.31
CA ALA A 198 -13.39 -7.29 -4.93
C ALA A 198 -12.55 -6.71 -6.07
N LYS A 199 -12.94 -6.94 -7.32
CA LYS A 199 -12.34 -6.31 -8.50
C LYS A 199 -13.00 -4.96 -8.79
N SER A 200 -13.03 -4.13 -7.77
CA SER A 200 -13.55 -2.76 -7.83
C SER A 200 -12.57 -1.81 -7.16
N ALA A 201 -12.64 -0.53 -7.53
CA ALA A 201 -11.84 0.51 -6.91
C ALA A 201 -12.65 1.78 -6.72
N LEU A 202 -12.36 2.49 -5.62
CA LEU A 202 -12.81 3.85 -5.36
C LEU A 202 -11.58 4.75 -5.28
N ALA A 203 -11.62 5.90 -5.95
CA ALA A 203 -10.53 6.85 -5.94
C ALA A 203 -11.05 8.27 -6.16
N VAL A 204 -10.19 9.26 -5.96
CA VAL A 204 -10.45 10.65 -6.34
C VAL A 204 -9.33 11.14 -7.23
N PHE A 205 -9.68 12.02 -8.17
CA PHE A 205 -8.74 12.92 -8.82
C PHE A 205 -9.06 14.33 -8.35
N ALA A 206 -8.06 15.04 -7.83
CA ALA A 206 -8.24 16.43 -7.43
C ALA A 206 -8.10 17.35 -8.66
N VAL A 207 -9.05 18.28 -8.83
CA VAL A 207 -9.11 19.22 -9.94
C VAL A 207 -8.76 20.62 -9.43
N ALA A 208 -7.66 21.16 -9.96
CA ALA A 208 -7.05 22.41 -9.56
C ALA A 208 -7.29 23.52 -10.59
N CYS A 209 -7.67 24.71 -10.10
CA CYS A 209 -7.92 25.90 -10.91
C CYS A 209 -6.64 26.46 -11.57
N THR A 210 -5.47 26.13 -11.03
CA THR A 210 -4.18 26.61 -11.54
C THR A 210 -3.53 25.58 -12.44
N THR A 211 -2.99 26.03 -13.56
CA THR A 211 -2.06 25.26 -14.39
C THR A 211 -0.76 25.06 -13.62
N LEU A 212 -0.54 23.83 -13.12
CA LEU A 212 0.77 23.44 -12.60
C LEU A 212 1.64 23.02 -13.79
N PRO A 213 2.90 23.51 -13.90
CA PRO A 213 3.75 23.24 -15.07
C PRO A 213 3.97 21.74 -15.32
N GLU A 214 4.07 20.96 -14.25
CA GLU A 214 4.17 19.50 -14.26
C GLU A 214 3.70 18.98 -12.90
N VAL A 215 2.84 17.95 -12.89
CA VAL A 215 2.45 17.27 -11.66
C VAL A 215 3.20 15.94 -11.61
N PRO A 216 4.10 15.74 -10.63
CA PRO A 216 4.86 14.51 -10.54
C PRO A 216 3.93 13.34 -10.16
N GLY A 217 4.24 12.14 -10.67
CA GLY A 217 3.40 10.95 -10.43
C GLY A 217 3.34 10.51 -8.95
N ASP A 218 4.32 10.94 -8.15
CA ASP A 218 4.45 10.69 -6.70
C ASP A 218 4.03 11.89 -5.83
N TYR A 219 3.28 12.85 -6.38
CA TYR A 219 2.80 14.05 -5.70
C TYR A 219 2.28 13.81 -4.27
N TRP A 220 1.41 12.80 -4.08
CA TRP A 220 0.84 12.48 -2.76
C TRP A 220 1.88 11.91 -1.78
N GLN A 221 2.86 11.17 -2.30
CA GLN A 221 3.90 10.56 -1.48
C GLN A 221 4.85 11.62 -0.91
N GLU A 222 5.20 12.64 -1.72
CA GLU A 222 6.03 13.75 -1.26
C GLU A 222 5.37 14.50 -0.10
N ILE A 223 4.08 14.82 -0.25
CA ILE A 223 3.28 15.47 0.81
C ILE A 223 3.21 14.59 2.05
N TYR A 224 2.96 13.29 1.89
CA TYR A 224 2.95 12.37 3.02
C TYR A 224 4.27 12.35 3.78
N VAL A 225 5.40 12.29 3.07
CA VAL A 225 6.74 12.29 3.67
C VAL A 225 7.01 13.59 4.43
N GLU A 226 6.64 14.72 3.84
CA GLU A 226 6.79 16.04 4.46
C GLU A 226 5.95 16.16 5.74
N LEU A 227 4.65 15.87 5.66
CA LEU A 227 3.74 15.95 6.81
C LEU A 227 4.10 14.96 7.92
N SER A 228 4.62 13.78 7.54
CA SER A 228 5.14 12.81 8.50
C SER A 228 6.43 13.29 9.17
N GLY A 229 7.22 14.14 8.50
CA GLY A 229 8.39 14.82 9.07
C GLY A 229 8.03 16.00 9.97
N GLU A 230 6.94 16.72 9.66
CA GLU A 230 6.43 17.85 10.45
C GLU A 230 5.69 17.44 11.72
N ASN A 231 5.10 16.23 11.75
CA ASN A 231 4.56 15.60 12.96
C ASN A 231 5.66 15.11 13.92
N ARG A 232 6.68 15.93 14.19
CA ARG A 232 7.41 15.85 15.45
C ARG A 232 6.47 16.39 16.52
N PRO A 233 6.04 15.59 17.52
CA PRO A 233 5.30 16.15 18.63
C PRO A 233 6.14 17.26 19.27
N SER A 234 5.54 18.44 19.46
CA SER A 234 6.08 19.45 20.36
C SER A 234 6.33 18.77 21.69
N CYS A 235 7.58 18.85 22.16
CA CYS A 235 8.07 18.20 23.36
C CYS A 235 7.09 18.37 24.53
N GLY A 236 6.34 17.30 24.81
CA GLY A 236 5.53 17.09 25.99
C GLY A 236 5.82 15.68 26.48
N GLU A 237 6.39 15.60 27.68
CA GLU A 237 6.79 14.40 28.43
C GLU A 237 5.71 13.30 28.33
N SER A 238 5.94 12.00 28.07
CA SER A 238 7.14 11.17 28.02
C SER A 238 6.88 9.94 27.12
N SER A 239 7.57 9.82 25.98
CA SER A 239 8.00 8.52 25.44
C SER A 239 9.07 8.76 24.37
N SER A 240 10.30 8.32 24.63
CA SER A 240 11.40 8.35 23.65
C SER A 240 11.18 7.40 22.46
N TYR A 241 10.17 6.52 22.55
CA TYR A 241 9.84 5.54 21.53
C TYR A 241 8.91 6.12 20.48
N SER A 242 9.10 5.67 19.26
CA SER A 242 8.32 6.06 18.09
C SER A 242 7.06 5.21 17.91
N PHE A 243 6.91 4.18 18.73
CA PHE A 243 5.78 3.26 18.73
C PHE A 243 5.12 3.24 20.11
N SER A 244 3.81 2.99 20.14
CA SER A 244 3.07 2.89 21.39
C SER A 244 3.56 1.74 22.27
N LYS A 245 3.45 1.90 23.59
CA LYS A 245 3.78 0.83 24.56
C LYS A 245 3.08 -0.50 24.22
N LYS A 246 1.80 -0.45 23.88
CA LYS A 246 0.99 -1.62 23.49
C LYS A 246 1.58 -2.37 22.28
N ALA A 247 2.08 -1.64 21.28
CA ALA A 247 2.71 -2.26 20.11
C ALA A 247 4.04 -2.93 20.49
N LEU A 248 4.88 -2.24 21.27
CA LEU A 248 6.16 -2.77 21.76
C LEU A 248 5.96 -4.02 22.64
N ASP A 249 4.99 -4.01 23.55
CA ASP A 249 4.63 -5.17 24.37
C ASP A 249 4.20 -6.35 23.49
N GLY A 250 3.33 -6.11 22.50
CA GLY A 250 2.85 -7.14 21.59
C GLY A 250 3.94 -7.74 20.70
N TRP A 251 4.87 -6.91 20.20
CA TRP A 251 6.00 -7.39 19.40
C TRP A 251 7.03 -8.10 20.25
N ARG A 252 7.31 -7.62 21.45
CA ARG A 252 8.19 -8.30 22.40
C ARG A 252 7.70 -9.73 22.67
N GLU A 253 6.43 -9.87 23.05
CA GLU A 253 5.87 -11.17 23.44
C GLU A 253 5.78 -12.16 22.27
N LYS A 254 5.43 -11.66 21.07
CA LYS A 254 5.07 -12.53 19.94
C LYS A 254 6.15 -12.68 18.88
N ARG A 255 7.13 -11.77 18.84
CA ARG A 255 8.05 -11.63 17.71
C ARG A 255 9.52 -11.57 18.12
N LEU A 256 9.85 -11.24 19.37
CA LEU A 256 11.22 -11.12 19.84
C LEU A 256 11.59 -12.32 20.72
N GLU A 257 12.69 -12.98 20.37
CA GLU A 257 13.34 -14.02 21.16
C GLU A 257 14.75 -13.54 21.50
N VAL A 258 15.14 -13.61 22.77
CA VAL A 258 16.50 -13.25 23.20
C VAL A 258 17.15 -14.48 23.79
N LEU A 259 18.22 -14.94 23.13
CA LEU A 259 18.98 -16.13 23.46
C LEU A 259 20.36 -15.75 23.99
N GLY A 260 20.90 -16.55 24.89
CA GLY A 260 22.25 -16.36 25.44
C GLY A 260 22.30 -16.38 26.97
N GLU A 261 23.49 -16.66 27.50
CA GLU A 261 23.78 -16.65 28.93
C GLU A 261 24.96 -15.70 29.19
N GLY A 262 24.84 -14.83 30.20
CA GLY A 262 25.89 -13.90 30.59
C GLY A 262 25.86 -12.57 29.81
N ASP A 263 27.04 -12.14 29.34
CA ASP A 263 27.23 -10.83 28.71
C ASP A 263 27.06 -10.84 27.19
N GLU A 264 26.96 -12.00 26.55
CA GLU A 264 26.71 -12.12 25.11
C GLU A 264 25.30 -12.62 24.87
N LEU A 265 24.51 -11.82 24.15
CA LEU A 265 23.12 -12.12 23.81
C LEU A 265 22.91 -12.04 22.30
N GLN A 266 22.04 -12.90 21.80
CA GLN A 266 21.53 -12.85 20.45
C GLN A 266 20.03 -12.59 20.50
N ALA A 267 19.59 -11.50 19.88
CA ALA A 267 18.19 -11.19 19.70
C ALA A 267 17.75 -11.61 18.29
N ILE A 268 16.66 -12.38 18.21
CA ILE A 268 16.01 -12.81 16.97
C ILE A 268 14.62 -12.19 16.96
N PHE A 269 14.36 -11.34 15.97
CA PHE A 269 13.04 -10.75 15.76
C PHE A 269 12.43 -11.29 14.46
N ARG A 270 11.24 -11.89 14.56
CA ARG A 270 10.51 -12.45 13.41
C ARG A 270 9.49 -11.43 12.91
N PHE A 271 9.63 -11.03 11.65
CA PHE A 271 8.72 -10.11 11.00
C PHE A 271 7.84 -10.86 10.00
N ASP A 272 6.55 -10.89 10.28
CA ASP A 272 5.45 -11.32 9.41
C ASP A 272 4.85 -10.11 8.67
N GLY A 273 4.86 -10.21 7.34
CA GLY A 273 4.25 -9.24 6.43
C GLY A 273 3.65 -9.92 5.20
N SER A 274 3.38 -9.13 4.16
CA SER A 274 2.92 -9.65 2.87
C SER A 274 3.55 -8.88 1.70
N THR A 275 3.67 -9.52 0.54
CA THR A 275 4.14 -8.85 -0.68
C THR A 275 3.18 -7.74 -1.12
N CYS A 276 3.72 -6.65 -1.67
CA CYS A 276 2.92 -5.52 -2.16
C CYS A 276 2.13 -5.83 -3.46
N THR A 277 2.46 -6.94 -4.14
CA THR A 277 1.89 -7.41 -5.41
C THR A 277 1.86 -8.96 -5.41
N ASN A 278 1.06 -9.60 -6.27
CA ASN A 278 0.75 -11.04 -6.28
C ASN A 278 -0.01 -11.56 -5.05
N LEU A 279 -1.25 -11.13 -4.83
CA LEU A 279 -2.16 -11.69 -3.81
C LEU A 279 -1.70 -11.56 -2.35
N GLY A 280 -0.63 -10.81 -2.06
CA GLY A 280 -0.13 -10.63 -0.70
C GLY A 280 0.44 -11.91 -0.10
N LEU A 281 1.33 -12.58 -0.84
CA LEU A 281 2.04 -13.77 -0.33
C LEU A 281 2.63 -13.44 1.04
N PRO A 282 2.45 -14.32 2.05
CA PRO A 282 3.09 -14.14 3.35
C PRO A 282 4.59 -13.93 3.19
N LEU A 283 5.14 -12.93 3.86
CA LEU A 283 6.56 -12.67 3.93
C LEU A 283 7.02 -12.88 5.36
N LEU A 284 7.99 -13.76 5.56
CA LEU A 284 8.61 -13.98 6.87
C LEU A 284 10.11 -13.71 6.80
N PHE A 285 10.56 -12.70 7.56
CA PHE A 285 11.97 -12.36 7.69
C PHE A 285 12.43 -12.47 9.14
N GLU A 286 13.66 -12.96 9.33
CA GLU A 286 14.33 -12.99 10.62
C GLU A 286 15.40 -11.91 10.67
N TYR A 287 15.30 -11.04 11.68
CA TYR A 287 16.30 -10.04 12.01
C TYR A 287 17.08 -10.55 13.20
N ARG A 288 18.39 -10.78 13.03
CA ARG A 288 19.25 -11.21 14.12
C ARG A 288 20.24 -10.12 14.49
N ILE A 289 20.37 -9.88 15.79
CA ILE A 289 21.27 -8.89 16.36
C ILE A 289 22.11 -9.60 17.40
N ASN A 290 23.43 -9.55 17.24
CA ASN A 290 24.36 -9.97 18.29
C ASN A 290 24.71 -8.74 19.11
N LEU A 291 24.61 -8.84 20.43
CA LEU A 291 24.85 -7.75 21.36
C LEU A 291 25.63 -8.23 22.57
N CYS A 292 26.44 -7.33 23.12
CA CYS A 292 27.21 -7.57 24.33
C CYS A 292 26.81 -6.56 25.41
N ARG A 293 26.49 -7.04 26.61
CA ARG A 293 26.16 -6.22 27.77
C ARG A 293 27.35 -5.32 28.13
N GLN A 294 27.08 -4.04 28.34
CA GLN A 294 28.07 -3.05 28.77
C GLN A 294 27.57 -2.42 30.07
N GLY A 295 27.92 -3.04 31.20
CA GLY A 295 27.43 -2.63 32.52
C GLY A 295 25.94 -2.93 32.75
N GLU A 296 25.33 -2.25 33.72
CA GLU A 296 23.95 -2.59 34.15
C GLU A 296 22.86 -2.09 33.18
N ASN A 297 23.12 -1.03 32.40
CA ASN A 297 22.09 -0.29 31.68
C ASN A 297 22.40 0.02 30.21
N ASP A 298 23.33 -0.72 29.59
CA ASP A 298 23.56 -0.58 28.15
C ASP A 298 24.00 -1.89 27.50
N TYR A 299 23.83 -1.96 26.18
CA TYR A 299 24.27 -3.06 25.34
C TYR A 299 24.94 -2.50 24.10
N ARG A 300 26.09 -3.07 23.75
CA ARG A 300 26.76 -2.80 22.49
C ARG A 300 26.26 -3.75 21.41
N LEU A 301 25.73 -3.19 20.34
CA LEU A 301 25.37 -3.88 19.10
C LEU A 301 26.65 -4.24 18.35
N LEU A 302 26.83 -5.53 18.06
CA LEU A 302 28.02 -6.08 17.44
C LEU A 302 27.78 -6.40 15.97
N GLU A 303 26.68 -7.08 15.66
CA GLU A 303 26.38 -7.59 14.33
C GLU A 303 24.88 -7.54 14.06
N PHE A 304 24.52 -7.34 12.79
CA PHE A 304 23.15 -7.32 12.29
C PHE A 304 23.05 -8.27 11.10
N SER A 305 21.98 -9.03 11.03
CA SER A 305 21.60 -9.76 9.83
C SER A 305 20.09 -9.70 9.63
N CYS A 306 19.68 -9.72 8.36
CA CYS A 306 18.29 -9.81 7.95
C CYS A 306 18.23 -10.81 6.80
N GLU A 307 17.54 -11.92 7.03
CA GLU A 307 17.38 -12.98 6.03
C GLU A 307 15.93 -13.46 6.00
N PRO A 308 15.44 -13.99 4.87
CA PRO A 308 14.17 -14.69 4.84
C PRO A 308 14.20 -15.87 5.80
N HIS A 309 13.05 -16.20 6.41
CA HIS A 309 12.95 -17.39 7.22
C HIS A 309 13.17 -18.64 6.35
N PRO A 310 13.91 -19.67 6.81
CA PRO A 310 14.24 -20.85 5.99
C PRO A 310 13.03 -21.56 5.38
N ASP A 311 11.92 -21.58 6.11
CA ASP A 311 10.66 -22.21 5.68
C ASP A 311 9.74 -21.25 4.88
N ASP A 312 10.16 -20.02 4.61
CA ASP A 312 9.37 -19.03 3.87
C ASP A 312 9.97 -18.72 2.50
N THR A 313 9.14 -18.90 1.47
CA THR A 313 9.51 -18.57 0.08
C THR A 313 8.81 -17.32 -0.42
N GLY A 314 8.00 -16.64 0.38
CA GLY A 314 7.25 -15.47 -0.07
C GLY A 314 8.13 -14.33 -0.59
N HIS A 315 9.34 -14.19 -0.05
CA HIS A 315 10.32 -13.21 -0.51
C HIS A 315 10.66 -13.38 -2.01
N THR A 316 10.59 -14.61 -2.53
CA THR A 316 10.81 -14.90 -3.96
C THR A 316 9.74 -14.30 -4.86
N GLY A 317 8.55 -14.00 -4.32
CA GLY A 317 7.46 -13.33 -5.02
C GLY A 317 7.51 -11.80 -4.98
N MET A 318 8.49 -11.19 -4.30
CA MET A 318 8.64 -9.74 -4.31
C MET A 318 9.05 -9.23 -5.69
N CYS A 319 8.41 -8.17 -6.21
CA CYS A 319 8.80 -7.58 -7.50
C CYS A 319 10.30 -7.30 -7.64
N SER A 320 10.95 -6.78 -6.59
CA SER A 320 12.39 -6.51 -6.64
C SER A 320 13.25 -7.77 -6.61
N TYR A 321 12.76 -8.86 -6.00
CA TYR A 321 13.43 -10.15 -6.05
C TYR A 321 13.30 -10.78 -7.44
N LEU A 322 12.11 -10.70 -8.05
CA LEU A 322 11.88 -11.17 -9.41
C LEU A 322 12.70 -10.40 -10.46
N GLN A 323 13.01 -9.12 -10.21
CA GLN A 323 13.86 -8.30 -11.08
C GLN A 323 15.34 -8.68 -10.96
N ASP A 324 15.85 -8.75 -9.75
CA ASP A 324 17.26 -9.02 -9.47
C ASP A 324 17.41 -9.62 -8.04
N PRO A 325 17.40 -10.96 -7.91
CA PRO A 325 17.46 -11.63 -6.62
C PRO A 325 18.70 -11.28 -5.82
N GLU A 326 19.87 -11.23 -6.48
CA GLU A 326 21.14 -10.95 -5.81
C GLU A 326 21.17 -9.52 -5.31
N ALA A 327 20.80 -8.54 -6.16
CA ALA A 327 20.85 -7.14 -5.78
C ALA A 327 19.84 -6.77 -4.68
N ILE A 328 18.63 -7.36 -4.67
CA ILE A 328 17.69 -7.07 -3.58
C ILE A 328 18.14 -7.70 -2.26
N MET A 329 18.68 -8.92 -2.30
CA MET A 329 19.13 -9.60 -1.08
C MET A 329 20.36 -8.90 -0.50
N GLU A 330 21.26 -8.39 -1.35
CA GLU A 330 22.37 -7.55 -0.89
C GLU A 330 21.86 -6.26 -0.23
N LYS A 331 20.85 -5.59 -0.80
CA LYS A 331 20.21 -4.41 -0.20
C LYS A 331 19.53 -4.70 1.14
N ILE A 332 18.90 -5.87 1.29
CA ILE A 332 18.22 -6.27 2.54
C ILE A 332 19.23 -6.56 3.64
N ARG A 333 20.39 -7.15 3.30
CA ARG A 333 21.48 -7.44 4.24
C ARG A 333 22.20 -6.19 4.75
N VAL A 334 22.03 -5.04 4.09
CA VAL A 334 22.65 -3.78 4.55
C VAL A 334 22.12 -3.44 5.96
N PRO A 335 23.00 -3.30 6.95
CA PRO A 335 22.61 -2.96 8.31
C PRO A 335 22.08 -1.51 8.41
N PRO A 336 21.28 -1.20 9.43
CA PRO A 336 20.79 0.16 9.65
C PRO A 336 21.94 1.12 9.96
N ALA A 337 21.91 2.32 9.38
CA ALA A 337 22.90 3.37 9.61
C ALA A 337 22.65 4.09 10.95
N LEU A 338 23.01 3.43 12.05
CA LEU A 338 22.82 3.95 13.41
C LEU A 338 23.87 5.02 13.78
N PRO A 339 23.52 5.99 14.66
CA PRO A 339 24.44 7.03 15.12
C PRO A 339 25.54 6.50 16.05
N GLY A 340 25.50 5.22 16.44
CA GLY A 340 26.50 4.56 17.26
C GLY A 340 26.19 3.08 17.46
N SER A 341 27.07 2.37 18.16
CA SER A 341 26.92 0.94 18.47
C SER A 341 26.22 0.66 19.80
N SER A 342 25.79 1.68 20.54
CA SER A 342 25.02 1.50 21.78
C SER A 342 23.53 1.31 21.48
N LEU A 343 22.88 0.38 22.18
CA LEU A 343 21.44 0.14 22.07
C LEU A 343 20.66 1.38 22.51
N ALA A 344 21.13 2.13 23.52
CA ALA A 344 20.49 3.37 23.96
C ALA A 344 20.38 4.42 22.84
N LYS A 345 21.33 4.42 21.90
CA LYS A 345 21.36 5.36 20.76
C LYS A 345 20.32 5.08 19.69
N VAL A 346 19.62 3.94 19.75
CA VAL A 346 18.50 3.63 18.86
C VAL A 346 17.35 4.64 19.00
N LEU A 347 17.14 5.20 20.18
CA LEU A 347 16.09 6.19 20.41
C LEU A 347 16.38 7.54 19.72
N GLU A 348 17.65 7.81 19.43
CA GLU A 348 18.10 8.99 18.67
C GLU A 348 18.09 8.76 17.16
N TRP A 349 17.97 7.50 16.72
CA TRP A 349 17.94 7.15 15.30
C TRP A 349 16.57 7.42 14.69
N SER A 350 16.53 8.40 13.78
CA SER A 350 15.30 8.87 13.11
C SER A 350 15.45 8.82 11.58
N PRO A 351 15.50 7.61 10.98
CA PRO A 351 15.56 7.47 9.53
C PRO A 351 14.24 7.88 8.88
N GLN A 352 14.25 8.10 7.56
CA GLN A 352 13.02 8.17 6.78
C GLN A 352 12.34 6.79 6.82
N VAL A 353 11.05 6.75 7.16
CA VAL A 353 10.32 5.48 7.34
C VAL A 353 9.12 5.39 6.41
N SER A 354 8.83 4.18 5.94
CA SER A 354 7.59 3.84 5.25
C SER A 354 6.99 2.58 5.87
N PRO A 355 5.69 2.58 6.24
CA PRO A 355 5.03 1.42 6.84
C PRO A 355 4.72 0.31 5.83
N ALA A 356 5.11 0.45 4.56
CA ALA A 356 4.87 -0.55 3.53
C ALA A 356 5.36 -1.95 3.94
N GLY A 357 4.54 -2.97 3.64
CA GLY A 357 4.81 -4.36 3.97
C GLY A 357 6.06 -4.93 3.28
N CYS A 358 6.43 -4.41 2.11
CA CYS A 358 7.57 -4.89 1.33
C CYS A 358 8.93 -4.31 1.79
N LEU A 359 10.03 -4.89 1.31
CA LEU A 359 11.41 -4.54 1.68
C LEU A 359 12.18 -3.79 0.57
N CYS A 360 11.48 -3.37 -0.49
CA CYS A 360 12.10 -2.87 -1.72
C CYS A 360 12.77 -1.50 -1.54
N ALA A 361 12.10 -0.57 -0.84
CA ALA A 361 12.62 0.76 -0.58
C ALA A 361 13.47 0.81 0.71
N GLN A 362 14.47 1.69 0.73
CA GLN A 362 15.31 1.90 1.93
C GLN A 362 14.47 2.33 3.14
N SER A 363 13.53 3.25 2.94
CA SER A 363 12.63 3.72 4.01
C SER A 363 11.75 2.60 4.60
N SER A 364 11.38 1.60 3.80
CA SER A 364 10.63 0.43 4.27
C SER A 364 11.50 -0.54 5.07
N ARG A 365 12.80 -0.66 4.73
CA ARG A 365 13.79 -1.43 5.50
C ARG A 365 14.13 -0.73 6.82
N ASP A 366 14.37 0.57 6.77
CA ASP A 366 14.67 1.39 7.95
C ASP A 366 13.50 1.39 8.93
N HIS A 367 12.26 1.42 8.45
CA HIS A 367 11.07 1.29 9.30
C HIS A 367 11.05 -0.04 10.06
N LYS A 368 11.36 -1.17 9.39
CA LYS A 368 11.40 -2.49 10.02
C LYS A 368 12.55 -2.61 11.01
N TRP A 369 13.74 -2.14 10.66
CA TRP A 369 14.84 -2.04 11.60
C TRP A 369 14.52 -1.18 12.82
N ARG A 370 13.76 -0.09 12.65
CA ARG A 370 13.33 0.77 13.77
C ARG A 370 12.37 0.03 14.71
N ILE A 371 11.45 -0.77 14.17
CA ILE A 371 10.58 -1.67 14.96
C ILE A 371 11.43 -2.64 15.78
N VAL A 372 12.34 -3.37 15.12
CA VAL A 372 13.19 -4.39 15.74
C VAL A 372 14.02 -3.79 16.89
N LEU A 373 14.73 -2.69 16.61
CA LEU A 373 15.68 -2.10 17.55
C LEU A 373 14.99 -1.42 18.72
N GLN A 374 13.87 -0.71 18.49
CA GLN A 374 13.12 -0.10 19.59
C GLN A 374 12.42 -1.14 20.45
N THR A 375 11.95 -2.26 19.87
CA THR A 375 11.40 -3.38 20.65
C THR A 375 12.48 -4.04 21.49
N LEU A 376 13.68 -4.26 20.93
CA LEU A 376 14.82 -4.80 21.66
C LEU A 376 15.26 -3.89 22.82
N HIS A 377 15.40 -2.58 22.55
CA HIS A 377 15.71 -1.60 23.59
C HIS A 377 14.63 -1.60 24.69
N TYR A 378 13.36 -1.60 24.30
CA TYR A 378 12.24 -1.66 25.23
C TYR A 378 12.27 -2.93 26.11
N SER A 379 12.58 -4.09 25.51
CA SER A 379 12.63 -5.36 26.23
C SER A 379 13.81 -5.47 27.20
N LEU A 380 14.97 -4.89 26.89
CA LEU A 380 16.19 -5.07 27.69
C LEU A 380 16.45 -3.93 28.69
N LEU A 381 16.06 -2.70 28.36
CA LEU A 381 16.47 -1.50 29.11
C LEU A 381 15.31 -0.73 29.75
N ASN A 382 14.06 -1.01 29.38
CA ASN A 382 12.91 -0.37 30.02
C ASN A 382 12.41 -1.14 31.25
N GLU A 383 12.57 -2.46 31.29
CA GLU A 383 12.20 -3.27 32.46
C GLU A 383 13.20 -3.19 33.62
N SER A 384 14.47 -2.90 33.36
CA SER A 384 15.45 -2.62 34.44
C SER A 384 15.14 -1.35 35.24
N ARG A 385 14.17 -0.53 34.79
CA ARG A 385 13.64 0.63 35.50
C ARG A 385 12.28 0.39 36.17
N GLY A 386 11.73 -0.83 36.06
CA GLY A 386 10.34 -1.15 36.36
C GLY A 386 10.09 -2.08 37.55
N THR A 387 11.09 -2.37 38.37
CA THR A 387 10.91 -3.09 39.65
C THR A 387 11.11 -2.12 40.82
N PRO A 388 10.08 -1.76 41.59
CA PRO A 388 10.28 -1.31 42.96
C PRO A 388 10.82 -2.43 43.85
#